data_AF-A0A7V9B0T2-F1
#
_entry.id   AF-A0A7V9B0T2-F1
#
_cell.length_a   1.000
_cell.length_b   1.000
_cell.length_c   1.000
_cell.angle_alpha   90.00
_cell.angle_beta   90.00
_cell.angle_gamma   90.00
#
_symmetry.space_group_name_H-M   'P 1'
#
loop_
_entity.id
_entity.type
_entity.pdbx_description
1 polymer ?
#
loop_
_entity_poly.entity_id
_entity_poly.type
_entity_poly.pdbx_seq_one_letter_code
_entity_poly.pdbx_strand_id
1 'polypeptide(L)'
;MADTNERFYPRSPAREQPALTIETLRGARTSFQVVTRTGGDPVDVGVTVETPEGVEIRVRRVGYVPMVHLNTDTPDDEREGMGHLPGLVPDPLLPECDLHAGSHETNAFWISLLVAPDAAPGPTTLRVRIMAAGEPYASLTVTLLVHAAVLPPRRDFAVTHWFYADAVADWYKVDLWTNPFWRIAGPYLRNLSAHGQNVVYTPIFTPPLDGVKRPTQLLGVSRDGDRYHFDWTHVRRWIGEARAAGLETFEWTHFFTQWGARHAIRVYEGHGADKSLLWDPETPATAPIYRDFLAQFLPEWQRFLRDEGLLERSLFHLSDEPHGVEQLASYTAARNLLRQLAPWMRVMDALSEVDFASAGVTDMPIPVLSSVPEFIAGGFPHWAYFCCQPRGRYLNRLFDTPLSKIRLSGWLLYRTGARGFLHWGANYWYKRQTTELIDPFAVADAHAWPNWAYGDPFVLYPGADGPLDSIRWEVFAESLQDYALLQMADVGRDDPLLAPLVDYADFPRDPAWLHDARRQVRDRIVRDSAV
;
A
#
# COMPACT_ATOMS: atom_id res chain seq x y z
N MET A 1 25.42 11.41 -4.92
CA MET A 1 24.51 10.32 -4.52
C MET A 1 23.69 10.80 -3.34
N ALA A 2 22.57 10.15 -3.04
CA ALA A 2 21.74 10.49 -1.89
C ALA A 2 21.02 9.25 -1.36
N ASP A 3 20.50 9.35 -0.14
CA ASP A 3 19.64 8.33 0.43
C ASP A 3 18.23 8.33 -0.20
N THR A 4 17.36 7.44 0.28
CA THR A 4 15.97 7.30 -0.19
C THR A 4 14.98 8.20 0.56
N ASN A 5 15.44 8.98 1.53
CA ASN A 5 14.62 9.80 2.41
C ASN A 5 14.50 11.26 1.96
N GLU A 6 15.12 11.62 0.84
CA GLU A 6 15.08 12.97 0.27
C GLU A 6 14.43 12.98 -1.13
N ARG A 7 13.60 13.98 -1.42
CA ARG A 7 13.12 14.27 -2.78
C ARG A 7 14.00 15.29 -3.51
N PHE A 8 14.22 15.03 -4.79
CA PHE A 8 14.92 15.94 -5.70
C PHE A 8 13.95 16.53 -6.73
N TYR A 9 13.56 17.78 -6.52
CA TYR A 9 12.69 18.55 -7.40
C TYR A 9 13.49 19.07 -8.62
N PRO A 10 12.82 19.49 -9.72
CA PRO A 10 13.50 19.95 -10.93
C PRO A 10 14.51 21.10 -10.70
N ARG A 11 14.32 21.90 -9.64
CA ARG A 11 15.20 23.01 -9.25
C ARG A 11 15.99 22.75 -7.97
N SER A 12 16.02 21.53 -7.46
CA SER A 12 16.84 21.21 -6.29
C SER A 12 18.32 21.51 -6.56
N PRO A 13 19.07 21.98 -5.55
CA PRO A 13 20.48 22.24 -5.72
C PRO A 13 21.27 20.93 -5.89
N ALA A 14 22.37 20.99 -6.64
CA ALA A 14 23.33 19.90 -6.65
C ALA A 14 24.07 19.81 -5.32
N ARG A 15 24.36 18.60 -4.88
CA ARG A 15 25.25 18.31 -3.75
C ARG A 15 26.25 17.26 -4.17
N GLU A 16 27.52 17.49 -3.88
CA GLU A 16 28.56 16.51 -4.13
C GLU A 16 28.62 15.52 -2.96
N GLN A 17 28.28 14.27 -3.26
CA GLN A 17 28.49 13.15 -2.35
C GLN A 17 29.08 12.00 -3.18
N PRO A 18 30.43 11.91 -3.23
CA PRO A 18 31.14 11.00 -4.15
C PRO A 18 31.18 9.55 -3.64
N ALA A 19 30.91 9.33 -2.35
CA ALA A 19 30.87 8.02 -1.72
C ALA A 19 29.59 7.88 -0.88
N LEU A 20 29.00 6.69 -0.94
CA LEU A 20 27.85 6.30 -0.13
C LEU A 20 28.10 4.90 0.41
N THR A 21 27.81 4.67 1.69
CA THR A 21 27.82 3.33 2.29
C THR A 21 26.39 2.93 2.60
N ILE A 22 26.00 1.75 2.12
CA ILE A 22 24.69 1.14 2.38
C ILE A 22 24.94 -0.17 3.12
N GLU A 23 24.26 -0.34 4.25
CA GLU A 23 24.34 -1.57 5.03
C GLU A 23 23.01 -2.30 4.96
N THR A 24 23.04 -3.60 4.68
CA THR A 24 21.83 -4.42 4.56
C THR A 24 22.08 -5.87 4.95
N LEU A 25 20.99 -6.62 5.16
CA LEU A 25 21.02 -8.07 5.36
C LEU A 25 20.86 -8.80 4.03
N ARG A 26 21.20 -10.09 4.00
CA ARG A 26 20.83 -10.96 2.87
C ARG A 26 19.30 -11.09 2.77
N GLY A 27 18.79 -11.25 1.56
CA GLY A 27 17.33 -11.33 1.30
C GLY A 27 16.58 -10.00 1.41
N ALA A 28 17.26 -8.91 1.81
CA ALA A 28 16.64 -7.60 1.94
C ALA A 28 16.74 -6.79 0.63
N ARG A 29 15.79 -5.88 0.46
CA ARG A 29 15.81 -4.83 -0.56
C ARG A 29 16.21 -3.49 0.06
N THR A 30 17.10 -2.77 -0.60
CA THR A 30 17.47 -1.41 -0.23
C THR A 30 17.63 -0.57 -1.49
N SER A 31 17.50 0.75 -1.37
CA SER A 31 17.69 1.63 -2.52
C SER A 31 18.59 2.82 -2.20
N PHE A 32 19.01 3.54 -3.23
CA PHE A 32 19.65 4.85 -3.13
C PHE A 32 19.35 5.66 -4.39
N GLN A 33 19.74 6.94 -4.38
CA GLN A 33 19.51 7.84 -5.52
C GLN A 33 20.83 8.32 -6.14
N VAL A 34 20.85 8.36 -7.47
CA VAL A 34 21.85 9.06 -8.27
C VAL A 34 21.19 10.32 -8.82
N VAL A 35 21.73 11.48 -8.46
CA VAL A 35 21.15 12.78 -8.82
C VAL A 35 22.13 13.52 -9.72
N THR A 36 21.63 14.05 -10.82
CA THR A 36 22.39 14.86 -11.77
C THR A 36 21.77 16.25 -11.84
N ARG A 37 22.62 17.26 -12.08
CA ARG A 37 22.18 18.62 -12.36
C ARG A 37 22.92 19.15 -13.58
N THR A 38 22.19 19.56 -14.59
CA THR A 38 22.76 20.06 -15.85
C THR A 38 23.25 21.50 -15.73
N GLY A 39 24.19 21.85 -16.62
CA GLY A 39 24.70 23.21 -16.79
C GLY A 39 23.74 24.08 -17.60
N GLY A 40 24.30 25.03 -18.35
CA GLY A 40 23.51 25.95 -19.20
C GLY A 40 22.93 25.30 -20.46
N ASP A 41 23.51 24.19 -20.92
CA ASP A 41 23.10 23.52 -22.14
C ASP A 41 22.27 22.25 -21.84
N PRO A 42 21.20 21.98 -22.60
CA PRO A 42 20.51 20.70 -22.57
C PRO A 42 21.45 19.55 -22.96
N VAL A 43 21.31 18.39 -22.32
CA VAL A 43 22.20 17.25 -22.54
C VAL A 43 21.50 15.94 -22.25
N ASP A 44 21.81 14.92 -23.05
CA ASP A 44 21.40 13.54 -22.77
C ASP A 44 22.20 13.01 -21.57
N VAL A 45 21.49 12.58 -20.53
CA VAL A 45 22.08 12.03 -19.32
C VAL A 45 21.67 10.57 -19.19
N GLY A 46 22.63 9.69 -18.94
CA GLY A 46 22.38 8.27 -18.68
C GLY A 46 23.02 7.81 -17.38
N VAL A 47 22.39 6.85 -16.70
CA VAL A 47 22.92 6.20 -15.51
C VAL A 47 22.89 4.69 -15.68
N THR A 48 24.04 4.06 -15.48
CA THR A 48 24.15 2.60 -15.41
C THR A 48 24.87 2.20 -14.14
N VAL A 49 24.57 1.01 -13.63
CA VAL A 49 25.18 0.48 -12.42
C VAL A 49 25.69 -0.92 -12.71
N GLU A 50 26.95 -1.17 -12.39
CA GLU A 50 27.54 -2.50 -12.50
C GLU A 50 26.94 -3.43 -11.44
N THR A 51 26.42 -4.57 -11.90
CA THR A 51 25.77 -5.57 -11.05
C THR A 51 26.82 -6.49 -10.44
N PRO A 52 27.02 -6.49 -9.11
CA PRO A 52 27.86 -7.49 -8.49
C PRO A 52 27.11 -8.82 -8.38
N GLU A 53 27.85 -9.90 -8.18
CA GLU A 53 27.27 -11.22 -7.95
C GLU A 53 26.35 -11.21 -6.69
N GLY A 54 25.18 -11.85 -6.79
CA GLY A 54 24.23 -11.97 -5.68
C GLY A 54 23.39 -10.71 -5.39
N VAL A 55 23.45 -9.67 -6.22
CA VAL A 55 22.60 -8.48 -6.08
C VAL A 55 21.91 -8.18 -7.41
N GLU A 56 20.59 -8.24 -7.44
CA GLU A 56 19.82 -7.73 -8.57
C GLU A 56 19.67 -6.21 -8.47
N ILE A 57 19.88 -5.50 -9.58
CA ILE A 57 19.82 -4.04 -9.64
C ILE A 57 18.76 -3.60 -10.64
N ARG A 58 17.93 -2.63 -10.21
CA ARG A 58 16.99 -1.93 -11.07
C ARG A 58 17.25 -0.43 -11.02
N VAL A 59 17.54 0.15 -12.18
CA VAL A 59 17.70 1.60 -12.38
C VAL A 59 16.41 2.15 -12.98
N ARG A 60 15.84 3.18 -12.36
CA ARG A 60 14.60 3.84 -12.81
C ARG A 60 14.71 5.34 -12.66
N ARG A 61 14.33 6.10 -13.67
CA ARG A 61 14.23 7.55 -13.58
C ARG A 61 13.06 7.94 -12.67
N VAL A 62 13.30 8.89 -11.77
CA VAL A 62 12.23 9.51 -10.99
C VAL A 62 11.54 10.53 -11.90
N GLY A 63 10.28 10.27 -12.23
CA GLY A 63 9.42 11.15 -12.99
C GLY A 63 8.78 12.23 -12.13
N TYR A 64 8.24 13.25 -12.80
CA TYR A 64 7.60 14.40 -12.16
C TYR A 64 6.12 14.46 -12.51
N VAL A 65 5.27 14.69 -11.50
CA VAL A 65 3.81 14.83 -11.65
C VAL A 65 3.34 16.14 -11.02
N PRO A 66 2.28 16.78 -11.53
CA PRO A 66 1.86 18.08 -11.03
C PRO A 66 1.13 17.97 -9.68
N MET A 67 1.39 18.94 -8.81
CA MET A 67 0.65 19.24 -7.60
C MET A 67 0.28 20.72 -7.62
N VAL A 68 -0.94 21.01 -8.05
CA VAL A 68 -1.39 22.37 -8.38
C VAL A 68 -1.72 23.19 -7.13
N HIS A 69 -2.02 22.52 -6.03
CA HIS A 69 -2.29 23.13 -4.73
C HIS A 69 -1.56 22.39 -3.61
N LEU A 70 -1.24 23.09 -2.52
CA LEU A 70 -0.74 22.44 -1.31
C LEU A 70 -1.84 21.59 -0.67
N ASN A 71 -1.47 20.46 -0.06
CA ASN A 71 -2.43 19.69 0.75
C ASN A 71 -2.79 20.52 1.99
N THR A 72 -4.07 20.63 2.35
CA THR A 72 -4.50 21.44 3.51
C THR A 72 -4.18 20.76 4.84
N ASP A 73 -4.29 21.50 5.94
CA ASP A 73 -4.20 20.97 7.32
C ASP A 73 -2.86 20.33 7.69
N THR A 74 -1.79 20.71 6.97
CA THR A 74 -0.41 20.34 7.28
C THR A 74 0.43 21.59 7.55
N PRO A 75 1.12 21.71 8.69
CA PRO A 75 2.07 22.81 8.93
C PRO A 75 3.22 22.80 7.92
N ASP A 76 3.79 23.97 7.60
CA ASP A 76 4.88 24.08 6.63
C ASP A 76 6.16 23.33 7.06
N ASP A 77 6.40 23.21 8.38
CA ASP A 77 7.52 22.42 8.94
C ASP A 77 7.33 20.90 8.81
N GLU A 78 6.13 20.45 8.47
CA GLU A 78 5.80 19.02 8.26
C GLU A 78 5.68 18.66 6.77
N ARG A 79 5.92 19.62 5.86
CA ARG A 79 5.86 19.44 4.41
C ARG A 79 7.24 19.39 3.78
N GLU A 80 7.46 18.41 2.92
CA GLU A 80 8.62 18.37 2.03
C GLU A 80 8.36 19.21 0.77
N GLY A 81 9.40 19.84 0.23
CA GLY A 81 9.31 20.59 -1.03
C GLY A 81 8.81 22.02 -0.91
N MET A 82 8.75 22.59 0.29
CA MET A 82 8.46 24.02 0.49
C MET A 82 9.52 24.85 -0.25
N GLY A 83 9.09 25.62 -1.25
CA GLY A 83 9.96 26.33 -2.21
C GLY A 83 9.95 25.76 -3.64
N HIS A 84 9.42 24.55 -3.81
CA HIS A 84 9.16 23.91 -5.10
C HIS A 84 7.67 23.66 -5.35
N LEU A 85 6.88 23.56 -4.27
CA LEU A 85 5.44 23.33 -4.31
C LEU A 85 4.64 24.61 -4.01
N PRO A 86 3.46 24.80 -4.62
CA PRO A 86 2.87 24.00 -5.71
C PRO A 86 3.72 23.97 -6.98
N GLY A 87 3.71 22.84 -7.70
CA GLY A 87 4.61 22.59 -8.82
C GLY A 87 4.72 21.13 -9.21
N LEU A 88 5.90 20.71 -9.65
CA LEU A 88 6.20 19.33 -10.05
C LEU A 88 6.75 18.53 -8.87
N VAL A 89 6.08 17.44 -8.51
CA VAL A 89 6.46 16.49 -7.45
C VAL A 89 7.21 15.31 -8.06
N PRO A 90 8.41 14.94 -7.56
CA PRO A 90 9.08 13.69 -7.91
C PRO A 90 8.32 12.53 -7.29
N ASP A 91 7.77 11.61 -8.07
CA ASP A 91 7.02 10.46 -7.52
C ASP A 91 7.10 9.15 -8.33
N PRO A 92 6.62 9.07 -9.59
CA PRO A 92 6.65 7.82 -10.33
C PRO A 92 8.07 7.38 -10.67
N LEU A 93 8.33 6.07 -10.65
CA LEU A 93 9.57 5.45 -11.07
C LEU A 93 9.42 4.87 -12.47
N LEU A 94 9.89 5.63 -13.45
CA LEU A 94 9.80 5.32 -14.87
C LEU A 94 10.90 4.30 -15.24
N PRO A 95 10.60 3.32 -16.12
CA PRO A 95 11.53 2.25 -16.49
C PRO A 95 12.59 2.73 -17.49
N GLU A 96 13.17 3.90 -17.21
CA GLU A 96 14.11 4.62 -18.04
C GLU A 96 15.44 4.78 -17.27
N CYS A 97 16.55 4.60 -17.96
CA CYS A 97 17.91 4.75 -17.41
C CYS A 97 18.62 5.98 -17.98
N ASP A 98 17.94 6.75 -18.81
CA ASP A 98 18.42 7.97 -19.42
C ASP A 98 17.27 8.99 -19.58
N LEU A 99 17.65 10.21 -19.95
CA LEU A 99 16.73 11.27 -20.36
C LEU A 99 17.47 12.36 -21.14
N HIS A 100 16.73 13.13 -21.94
CA HIS A 100 17.17 14.43 -22.42
C HIS A 100 16.84 15.50 -21.36
N ALA A 101 17.85 15.97 -20.65
CA ALA A 101 17.68 16.94 -19.56
C ALA A 101 17.85 18.38 -20.07
N GLY A 102 16.97 19.29 -19.65
CA GLY A 102 17.03 20.70 -19.97
C GLY A 102 18.13 21.44 -19.21
N SER A 103 18.29 22.74 -19.49
CA SER A 103 19.26 23.59 -18.79
C SER A 103 18.92 23.76 -17.30
N HIS A 104 19.94 23.65 -16.45
CA HIS A 104 19.83 23.86 -14.99
C HIS A 104 18.78 22.98 -14.29
N GLU A 105 18.49 21.82 -14.88
CA GLU A 105 17.52 20.85 -14.39
C GLU A 105 18.20 19.84 -13.48
N THR A 106 17.50 19.45 -12.42
CA THR A 106 17.90 18.34 -11.56
C THR A 106 17.06 17.12 -11.88
N ASN A 107 17.72 15.97 -11.97
CA ASN A 107 17.10 14.70 -12.31
C ASN A 107 17.62 13.61 -11.38
N ALA A 108 16.74 12.72 -10.94
CA ALA A 108 17.08 11.63 -10.05
C ALA A 108 16.83 10.28 -10.72
N PHE A 109 17.71 9.32 -10.42
CA PHE A 109 17.58 7.92 -10.77
C PHE A 109 17.54 7.12 -9.48
N TRP A 110 16.45 6.38 -9.28
CA TRP A 110 16.27 5.46 -8.18
C TRP A 110 16.92 4.12 -8.49
N ILE A 111 17.87 3.72 -7.66
CA ILE A 111 18.61 2.47 -7.80
C ILE A 111 18.15 1.52 -6.70
N SER A 112 17.41 0.48 -7.07
CA SER A 112 17.01 -0.56 -6.13
C SER A 112 17.93 -1.76 -6.22
N LEU A 113 18.30 -2.26 -5.05
CA LEU A 113 19.20 -3.38 -4.83
C LEU A 113 18.41 -4.47 -4.12
N LEU A 114 18.22 -5.61 -4.77
CA LEU A 114 17.67 -6.82 -4.15
C LEU A 114 18.83 -7.77 -3.87
N VAL A 115 19.17 -7.93 -2.59
CA VAL A 115 20.26 -8.80 -2.17
C VAL A 115 19.74 -10.22 -2.03
N ALA A 116 20.34 -11.17 -2.74
CA ALA A 116 19.93 -12.56 -2.68
C ALA A 116 20.10 -13.14 -1.26
N PRO A 117 19.24 -14.07 -0.80
CA PRO A 117 19.38 -14.72 0.51
C PRO A 117 20.71 -15.46 0.70
N ASP A 118 21.35 -15.88 -0.38
CA ASP A 118 22.62 -16.61 -0.44
C ASP A 118 23.81 -15.74 -0.88
N ALA A 119 23.62 -14.43 -1.04
CA ALA A 119 24.70 -13.50 -1.40
C ALA A 119 25.88 -13.59 -0.42
N ALA A 120 27.10 -13.40 -0.92
CA ALA A 120 28.30 -13.42 -0.08
C ALA A 120 28.27 -12.24 0.92
N PRO A 121 28.47 -12.48 2.23
CA PRO A 121 28.57 -11.40 3.20
C PRO A 121 29.90 -10.64 3.06
N GLY A 122 29.89 -9.39 3.48
CA GLY A 122 31.04 -8.48 3.43
C GLY A 122 30.81 -7.25 2.55
N PRO A 123 31.84 -6.41 2.39
CA PRO A 123 31.77 -5.23 1.55
C PRO A 123 31.86 -5.60 0.07
N THR A 124 30.92 -5.08 -0.71
CA THR A 124 30.88 -5.16 -2.17
C THR A 124 30.81 -3.75 -2.74
N THR A 125 31.57 -3.50 -3.80
CA THR A 125 31.59 -2.19 -4.45
C THR A 125 30.65 -2.17 -5.65
N LEU A 126 29.69 -1.25 -5.65
CA LEU A 126 28.87 -0.92 -6.81
C LEU A 126 29.50 0.26 -7.54
N ARG A 127 29.70 0.12 -8.84
CA ARG A 127 30.16 1.21 -9.69
C ARG A 127 28.99 1.79 -10.45
N VAL A 128 28.70 3.06 -10.18
CA VAL A 128 27.73 3.85 -10.94
C VAL A 128 28.51 4.57 -12.04
N ARG A 129 28.03 4.47 -13.29
CA ARG A 129 28.56 5.22 -14.43
C ARG A 129 27.50 6.23 -14.89
N ILE A 130 27.90 7.48 -14.95
CA ILE A 130 27.10 8.59 -15.46
C ILE A 130 27.61 8.93 -16.85
N MET A 131 26.71 8.93 -17.81
CA MET A 131 26.95 9.28 -19.21
C MET A 131 26.38 10.68 -19.48
N ALA A 132 27.09 11.49 -20.26
CA ALA A 132 26.62 12.78 -20.75
C ALA A 132 26.90 12.87 -22.25
N ALA A 133 25.87 13.19 -23.05
CA ALA A 133 25.95 13.22 -24.52
C ALA A 133 26.53 11.91 -25.12
N GLY A 134 26.19 10.75 -24.53
CA GLY A 134 26.68 9.44 -24.95
C GLY A 134 28.09 9.08 -24.50
N GLU A 135 28.82 10.01 -23.87
CA GLU A 135 30.20 9.80 -23.41
C GLU A 135 30.28 9.60 -21.88
N PRO A 136 31.24 8.81 -21.37
CA PRO A 136 31.46 8.69 -19.93
C PRO A 136 31.79 10.05 -19.30
N TYR A 137 30.98 10.48 -18.33
CA TYR A 137 31.17 11.75 -17.63
C TYR A 137 31.78 11.56 -16.24
N ALA A 138 31.20 10.67 -15.43
CA ALA A 138 31.65 10.42 -14.07
C ALA A 138 31.43 8.96 -13.66
N SER A 139 32.23 8.51 -12.69
CA SER A 139 32.04 7.23 -12.03
C SER A 139 31.97 7.45 -10.51
N LEU A 140 30.90 6.95 -9.90
CA LEU A 140 30.69 7.02 -8.45
C LEU A 140 30.81 5.62 -7.85
N THR A 141 31.22 5.57 -6.59
CA THR A 141 31.43 4.32 -5.86
C THR A 141 30.46 4.25 -4.69
N VAL A 142 29.68 3.17 -4.63
CA VAL A 142 28.85 2.85 -3.47
C VAL A 142 29.41 1.59 -2.81
N THR A 143 29.65 1.66 -1.52
CA THR A 143 30.00 0.48 -0.71
C THR A 143 28.72 -0.13 -0.17
N LEU A 144 28.40 -1.35 -0.63
CA LEU A 144 27.32 -2.17 -0.10
C LEU A 144 27.91 -3.16 0.91
N LEU A 145 27.64 -3.00 2.19
CA LEU A 145 28.01 -3.96 3.22
C LEU A 145 26.85 -4.92 3.47
N VAL A 146 27.02 -6.16 3.02
CA VAL A 146 26.05 -7.25 3.22
C VAL A 146 26.39 -8.01 4.49
N HIS A 147 25.49 -7.97 5.47
CA HIS A 147 25.64 -8.71 6.72
C HIS A 147 25.18 -10.16 6.52
N ALA A 148 25.82 -11.10 7.24
CA ALA A 148 25.58 -12.53 7.07
C ALA A 148 24.17 -12.99 7.46
N ALA A 149 23.45 -12.25 8.30
CA ALA A 149 22.08 -12.60 8.67
C ALA A 149 21.14 -12.46 7.45
N VAL A 150 20.13 -13.34 7.35
CA VAL A 150 19.09 -13.28 6.31
C VAL A 150 17.85 -12.65 6.92
N LEU A 151 17.33 -11.59 6.31
CA LEU A 151 16.11 -10.94 6.79
C LEU A 151 14.91 -11.89 6.60
N PRO A 152 14.22 -12.31 7.68
CA PRO A 152 13.03 -13.13 7.55
C PRO A 152 11.83 -12.27 7.08
N PRO A 153 10.77 -12.90 6.52
CA PRO A 153 9.49 -12.24 6.37
C PRO A 153 8.96 -11.74 7.72
N ARG A 154 8.17 -10.66 7.70
CA ARG A 154 7.44 -10.21 8.90
C ARG A 154 6.50 -11.32 9.38
N ARG A 155 6.34 -11.41 10.71
CA ARG A 155 5.40 -12.33 11.37
C ARG A 155 4.25 -11.55 12.02
N ASP A 156 3.06 -12.14 12.07
CA ASP A 156 1.89 -11.63 12.81
C ASP A 156 1.49 -10.17 12.51
N PHE A 157 1.80 -9.67 11.31
CA PHE A 157 1.46 -8.31 10.87
C PHE A 157 0.97 -8.32 9.43
N ALA A 158 -0.33 -8.10 9.26
CA ALA A 158 -0.99 -8.08 7.98
C ALA A 158 -0.96 -6.67 7.37
N VAL A 159 -0.71 -6.56 6.07
CA VAL A 159 -0.65 -5.30 5.34
C VAL A 159 -1.49 -5.42 4.09
N THR A 160 -2.40 -4.48 3.89
CA THR A 160 -3.23 -4.37 2.68
C THR A 160 -3.25 -2.94 2.15
N HIS A 161 -3.05 -2.81 0.86
CA HIS A 161 -3.39 -1.64 0.05
C HIS A 161 -4.40 -2.14 -0.97
N TRP A 162 -5.60 -1.57 -0.97
CA TRP A 162 -6.67 -2.08 -1.83
C TRP A 162 -6.32 -1.92 -3.31
N PHE A 163 -6.39 -3.04 -4.00
CA PHE A 163 -6.13 -3.17 -5.43
C PHE A 163 -7.45 -3.15 -6.21
N TYR A 164 -7.55 -2.22 -7.16
CA TYR A 164 -8.73 -1.94 -7.96
C TYR A 164 -8.62 -2.61 -9.32
N ALA A 165 -9.23 -3.80 -9.44
CA ALA A 165 -9.28 -4.56 -10.69
C ALA A 165 -10.10 -3.86 -11.79
N ASP A 166 -11.12 -3.08 -11.39
CA ASP A 166 -11.89 -2.19 -12.28
C ASP A 166 -10.97 -1.18 -12.95
N ALA A 167 -10.15 -0.48 -12.16
CA ALA A 167 -9.24 0.55 -12.67
C ALA A 167 -8.24 -0.02 -13.69
N VAL A 168 -7.72 -1.24 -13.44
CA VAL A 168 -6.87 -1.95 -14.39
C VAL A 168 -7.63 -2.32 -15.67
N ALA A 169 -8.82 -2.89 -15.55
CA ALA A 169 -9.61 -3.28 -16.72
C ALA A 169 -9.94 -2.06 -17.61
N ASP A 170 -10.35 -0.95 -17.00
CA ASP A 170 -10.73 0.26 -17.71
C ASP A 170 -9.52 0.97 -18.35
N TRP A 171 -8.41 1.09 -17.63
CA TRP A 171 -7.21 1.76 -18.16
C TRP A 171 -6.64 1.02 -19.38
N TYR A 172 -6.47 -0.29 -19.25
CA TYR A 172 -5.89 -1.14 -20.30
C TYR A 172 -6.91 -1.57 -21.35
N LYS A 173 -8.19 -1.19 -21.19
CA LYS A 173 -9.29 -1.50 -22.11
C LYS A 173 -9.43 -3.01 -22.36
N VAL A 174 -9.36 -3.78 -21.28
CA VAL A 174 -9.49 -5.25 -21.31
C VAL A 174 -10.74 -5.70 -20.57
N ASP A 175 -11.34 -6.78 -21.04
CA ASP A 175 -12.48 -7.38 -20.35
C ASP A 175 -12.02 -8.12 -19.09
N LEU A 176 -12.74 -7.90 -18.00
CA LEU A 176 -12.49 -8.54 -16.72
C LEU A 176 -12.48 -10.07 -16.87
N TRP A 177 -11.58 -10.69 -16.13
CA TRP A 177 -11.44 -12.14 -15.99
C TRP A 177 -11.01 -12.91 -17.25
N THR A 178 -10.80 -12.22 -18.37
CA THR A 178 -10.22 -12.79 -19.60
C THR A 178 -8.70 -12.91 -19.50
N ASN A 179 -8.07 -13.73 -20.35
CA ASN A 179 -6.61 -13.89 -20.36
C ASN A 179 -5.84 -12.56 -20.53
N PRO A 180 -6.27 -11.60 -21.38
CA PRO A 180 -5.70 -10.25 -21.41
C PRO A 180 -5.66 -9.55 -20.05
N PHE A 181 -6.75 -9.60 -19.27
CA PHE A 181 -6.77 -9.02 -17.92
C PHE A 181 -5.71 -9.64 -17.01
N TRP A 182 -5.60 -10.97 -16.98
CA TRP A 182 -4.64 -11.66 -16.10
C TRP A 182 -3.18 -11.41 -16.47
N ARG A 183 -2.87 -11.19 -17.76
CA ARG A 183 -1.52 -10.79 -18.20
C ARG A 183 -1.09 -9.46 -17.59
N ILE A 184 -2.03 -8.54 -17.39
CA ILE A 184 -1.77 -7.24 -16.75
C ILE A 184 -1.85 -7.36 -15.23
N ALA A 185 -2.90 -7.98 -14.68
CA ALA A 185 -3.12 -8.06 -13.23
C ALA A 185 -2.04 -8.87 -12.49
N GLY A 186 -1.51 -9.95 -13.08
CA GLY A 186 -0.47 -10.77 -12.47
C GLY A 186 0.79 -9.97 -12.06
N PRO A 187 1.38 -9.14 -12.95
CA PRO A 187 2.41 -8.17 -12.58
C PRO A 187 2.07 -7.26 -11.40
N TYR A 188 0.83 -6.75 -11.31
CA TYR A 188 0.39 -5.95 -10.15
C TYR A 188 0.40 -6.76 -8.86
N LEU A 189 -0.14 -7.98 -8.86
CA LEU A 189 -0.14 -8.84 -7.67
C LEU A 189 1.28 -9.16 -7.19
N ARG A 190 2.20 -9.46 -8.12
CA ARG A 190 3.62 -9.68 -7.78
C ARG A 190 4.27 -8.43 -7.22
N ASN A 191 3.94 -7.26 -7.78
CA ASN A 191 4.46 -6.00 -7.28
C ASN A 191 4.01 -5.71 -5.84
N LEU A 192 2.73 -5.94 -5.53
CA LEU A 192 2.20 -5.78 -4.17
C LEU A 192 3.01 -6.63 -3.18
N SER A 193 3.18 -7.91 -3.47
CA SER A 193 3.95 -8.86 -2.64
C SER A 193 5.42 -8.46 -2.49
N ALA A 194 6.08 -8.06 -3.60
CA ALA A 194 7.47 -7.59 -3.60
C ALA A 194 7.69 -6.34 -2.74
N HIS A 195 6.63 -5.58 -2.46
CA HIS A 195 6.64 -4.39 -1.60
C HIS A 195 6.15 -4.68 -0.18
N GLY A 196 6.10 -5.96 0.20
CA GLY A 196 5.76 -6.39 1.55
C GLY A 196 4.26 -6.40 1.83
N GLN A 197 3.38 -6.30 0.84
CA GLN A 197 1.98 -6.64 1.05
C GLN A 197 1.80 -8.17 1.18
N ASN A 198 1.06 -8.64 2.16
CA ASN A 198 0.76 -10.08 2.35
C ASN A 198 -0.75 -10.40 2.32
N VAL A 199 -1.58 -9.37 2.20
CA VAL A 199 -3.03 -9.45 2.06
C VAL A 199 -3.44 -8.94 0.68
N VAL A 200 -4.41 -9.60 0.05
CA VAL A 200 -4.99 -9.14 -1.22
C VAL A 200 -6.48 -8.86 -1.08
N TYR A 201 -6.88 -7.65 -1.46
CA TYR A 201 -8.30 -7.30 -1.55
C TYR A 201 -8.95 -8.10 -2.68
N THR A 202 -10.00 -8.84 -2.34
CA THR A 202 -10.59 -9.88 -3.18
C THR A 202 -12.05 -9.54 -3.44
N PRO A 203 -12.38 -9.08 -4.67
CA PRO A 203 -13.73 -8.64 -5.01
C PRO A 203 -14.64 -9.83 -5.32
N ILE A 204 -14.96 -10.62 -4.28
CA ILE A 204 -15.93 -11.72 -4.40
C ILE A 204 -17.27 -11.19 -4.93
N PHE A 205 -17.68 -10.00 -4.45
CA PHE A 205 -18.67 -9.13 -5.08
C PHE A 205 -18.01 -7.84 -5.54
N THR A 206 -18.75 -7.01 -6.29
CA THR A 206 -18.25 -5.68 -6.65
C THR A 206 -18.09 -4.84 -5.38
N PRO A 207 -16.91 -4.27 -5.09
CA PRO A 207 -16.69 -3.47 -3.90
C PRO A 207 -17.73 -2.34 -3.76
N PRO A 208 -18.43 -2.21 -2.62
CA PRO A 208 -19.50 -1.22 -2.43
C PRO A 208 -18.95 0.13 -1.91
N LEU A 209 -17.84 0.59 -2.48
CA LEU A 209 -17.01 1.68 -1.94
C LEU A 209 -16.90 2.83 -2.95
N ASP A 210 -16.98 4.07 -2.45
CA ASP A 210 -16.82 5.33 -3.19
C ASP A 210 -17.64 5.38 -4.50
N GLY A 211 -18.96 5.35 -4.35
CA GLY A 211 -19.90 5.46 -5.47
C GLY A 211 -20.27 4.11 -6.10
N VAL A 212 -20.86 4.15 -7.31
CA VAL A 212 -21.26 2.94 -8.05
C VAL A 212 -20.15 2.57 -9.02
N LYS A 213 -19.44 1.48 -8.71
CA LYS A 213 -18.31 0.98 -9.51
C LYS A 213 -18.73 0.17 -10.72
N ARG A 214 -17.80 0.00 -11.67
CA ARG A 214 -17.88 -1.04 -12.71
C ARG A 214 -18.00 -2.41 -12.02
N PRO A 215 -18.95 -3.27 -12.42
CA PRO A 215 -19.05 -4.60 -11.83
C PRO A 215 -17.74 -5.38 -11.96
N THR A 216 -17.17 -5.73 -10.82
CA THR A 216 -15.90 -6.46 -10.65
C THR A 216 -16.11 -7.68 -9.75
N GLN A 217 -17.26 -8.33 -9.93
CA GLN A 217 -17.66 -9.48 -9.14
C GLN A 217 -16.97 -10.75 -9.66
N LEU A 218 -16.17 -11.39 -8.80
CA LEU A 218 -15.55 -12.68 -9.10
C LEU A 218 -16.57 -13.82 -9.02
N LEU A 219 -17.47 -13.80 -8.03
CA LEU A 219 -18.44 -14.86 -7.84
C LEU A 219 -19.56 -14.78 -8.88
N GLY A 220 -19.73 -15.82 -9.69
CA GLY A 220 -20.91 -15.90 -10.55
C GLY A 220 -22.13 -16.18 -9.69
N VAL A 221 -23.21 -15.40 -9.82
CA VAL A 221 -24.45 -15.63 -9.08
C VAL A 221 -25.60 -15.80 -10.06
N SER A 222 -26.33 -16.90 -9.98
CA SER A 222 -27.59 -17.05 -10.71
C SER A 222 -28.69 -17.52 -9.76
N ARG A 223 -29.96 -17.35 -10.16
CA ARG A 223 -31.11 -17.88 -9.42
C ARG A 223 -32.06 -18.69 -10.28
N ASP A 224 -32.64 -19.72 -9.67
CA ASP A 224 -33.80 -20.46 -10.17
C ASP A 224 -34.89 -20.41 -9.09
N GLY A 225 -35.90 -19.56 -9.32
CA GLY A 225 -36.88 -19.20 -8.28
C GLY A 225 -36.19 -18.59 -7.06
N ASP A 226 -36.39 -19.22 -5.89
CA ASP A 226 -35.83 -18.79 -4.60
C ASP A 226 -34.43 -19.38 -4.31
N ARG A 227 -33.89 -20.21 -5.22
CA ARG A 227 -32.60 -20.88 -5.03
C ARG A 227 -31.49 -20.17 -5.78
N TYR A 228 -30.40 -19.84 -5.07
CA TYR A 228 -29.20 -19.29 -5.67
C TYR A 228 -28.18 -20.37 -6.04
N HIS A 229 -27.43 -20.12 -7.11
CA HIS A 229 -26.30 -20.92 -7.57
C HIS A 229 -25.06 -20.04 -7.65
N PHE A 230 -23.92 -20.60 -7.20
CA PHE A 230 -22.66 -19.86 -7.07
C PHE A 230 -21.56 -20.49 -7.93
N ASP A 231 -21.05 -19.72 -8.91
CA ASP A 231 -19.91 -20.08 -9.74
C ASP A 231 -18.61 -19.49 -9.18
N TRP A 232 -17.76 -20.38 -8.68
CA TRP A 232 -16.49 -20.06 -8.04
C TRP A 232 -15.31 -19.99 -9.00
N THR A 233 -15.53 -20.08 -10.32
CA THR A 233 -14.45 -20.20 -11.33
C THR A 233 -13.45 -19.05 -11.26
N HIS A 234 -13.90 -17.80 -11.27
CA HIS A 234 -13.00 -16.65 -11.17
C HIS A 234 -12.46 -16.43 -9.77
N VAL A 235 -13.20 -16.81 -8.72
CA VAL A 235 -12.71 -16.78 -7.33
C VAL A 235 -11.49 -17.69 -7.18
N ARG A 236 -11.55 -18.95 -7.67
CA ARG A 236 -10.42 -19.88 -7.63
C ARG A 236 -9.22 -19.38 -8.43
N ARG A 237 -9.46 -18.80 -9.61
CA ARG A 237 -8.37 -18.23 -10.42
C ARG A 237 -7.70 -17.07 -9.69
N TRP A 238 -8.46 -16.16 -9.11
CA TRP A 238 -7.92 -15.05 -8.31
C TRP A 238 -7.02 -15.55 -7.17
N ILE A 239 -7.51 -16.54 -6.40
CA ILE A 239 -6.74 -17.17 -5.33
C ILE A 239 -5.45 -17.78 -5.85
N GLY A 240 -5.50 -18.50 -6.97
CA GLY A 240 -4.33 -19.12 -7.59
C GLY A 240 -3.27 -18.10 -8.02
N GLU A 241 -3.69 -17.04 -8.69
CA GLU A 241 -2.80 -15.97 -9.17
C GLU A 241 -2.20 -15.17 -7.99
N ALA A 242 -3.00 -14.88 -6.96
CA ALA A 242 -2.54 -14.23 -5.74
C ALA A 242 -1.50 -15.09 -4.99
N ARG A 243 -1.77 -16.38 -4.77
CA ARG A 243 -0.83 -17.30 -4.14
C ARG A 243 0.46 -17.44 -4.95
N ALA A 244 0.38 -17.53 -6.28
CA ALA A 244 1.54 -17.56 -7.16
C ALA A 244 2.38 -16.28 -7.08
N ALA A 245 1.75 -15.15 -6.73
CA ALA A 245 2.43 -13.89 -6.44
C ALA A 245 2.98 -13.77 -5.00
N GLY A 246 2.74 -14.75 -4.12
CA GLY A 246 3.14 -14.71 -2.71
C GLY A 246 2.15 -14.01 -1.78
N LEU A 247 0.92 -13.73 -2.25
CA LEU A 247 -0.16 -13.18 -1.44
C LEU A 247 -0.95 -14.33 -0.82
N GLU A 248 -0.95 -14.38 0.50
CA GLU A 248 -1.31 -15.57 1.25
C GLU A 248 -2.57 -15.43 2.11
N THR A 249 -3.00 -14.18 2.33
CA THR A 249 -4.21 -13.80 3.08
C THR A 249 -5.16 -13.02 2.17
N PHE A 250 -6.46 -13.30 2.28
CA PHE A 250 -7.50 -12.76 1.41
C PHE A 250 -8.45 -11.87 2.19
N GLU A 251 -8.52 -10.61 1.79
CA GLU A 251 -9.44 -9.64 2.35
C GLU A 251 -10.66 -9.54 1.45
N TRP A 252 -11.80 -9.99 1.95
CA TRP A 252 -13.03 -10.11 1.16
C TRP A 252 -13.84 -8.83 1.25
N THR A 253 -14.41 -8.39 0.11
CA THR A 253 -15.27 -7.19 0.05
C THR A 253 -16.39 -7.20 1.10
N HIS A 254 -16.73 -6.01 1.59
CA HIS A 254 -17.82 -5.72 2.52
C HIS A 254 -19.17 -6.32 2.09
N PHE A 255 -19.97 -6.80 3.06
CA PHE A 255 -21.32 -7.34 2.82
C PHE A 255 -22.39 -6.26 2.71
N PHE A 256 -22.17 -5.11 3.34
CA PHE A 256 -23.16 -4.05 3.40
C PHE A 256 -22.59 -2.77 2.82
N THR A 257 -23.47 -1.86 2.40
CA THR A 257 -23.03 -0.58 1.83
C THR A 257 -22.17 0.20 2.81
N GLN A 258 -21.21 0.96 2.26
CA GLN A 258 -20.38 1.92 3.00
C GLN A 258 -21.24 2.89 3.85
N TRP A 259 -20.65 3.40 4.94
CA TRP A 259 -21.24 4.34 5.90
C TRP A 259 -22.46 3.77 6.65
N GLY A 260 -22.23 2.71 7.40
CA GLY A 260 -23.18 2.25 8.42
C GLY A 260 -24.14 1.15 7.99
N ALA A 261 -23.83 0.38 6.95
CA ALA A 261 -24.60 -0.81 6.55
C ALA A 261 -26.11 -0.53 6.35
N ARG A 262 -26.46 0.59 5.71
CA ARG A 262 -27.88 0.97 5.52
C ARG A 262 -28.62 0.04 4.56
N HIS A 263 -27.97 -0.35 3.45
CA HIS A 263 -28.57 -1.15 2.39
C HIS A 263 -27.77 -2.44 2.14
N ALA A 264 -28.43 -3.39 1.49
CA ALA A 264 -27.77 -4.53 0.87
C ALA A 264 -26.84 -4.04 -0.25
N ILE A 265 -25.68 -4.66 -0.41
CA ILE A 265 -24.78 -4.33 -1.52
C ILE A 265 -25.40 -4.67 -2.86
N ARG A 266 -24.88 -4.08 -3.93
CA ARG A 266 -25.21 -4.48 -5.29
C ARG A 266 -24.56 -5.83 -5.59
N VAL A 267 -25.39 -6.86 -5.80
CA VAL A 267 -24.97 -8.16 -6.35
C VAL A 267 -25.62 -8.31 -7.71
N TYR A 268 -24.81 -8.72 -8.68
CA TYR A 268 -25.24 -8.85 -10.07
C TYR A 268 -25.45 -10.32 -10.46
N GLU A 269 -26.37 -10.57 -11.40
CA GLU A 269 -26.50 -11.87 -12.07
C GLU A 269 -25.21 -12.20 -12.86
N GLY A 270 -24.85 -13.47 -12.93
CA GLY A 270 -23.58 -13.95 -13.47
C GLY A 270 -22.38 -13.33 -12.75
N HIS A 271 -21.35 -12.97 -13.50
CA HIS A 271 -20.18 -12.22 -13.01
C HIS A 271 -20.36 -10.69 -13.14
N GLY A 272 -21.59 -10.21 -13.38
CA GLY A 272 -21.92 -8.79 -13.50
C GLY A 272 -21.71 -8.15 -14.87
N ALA A 273 -21.45 -8.93 -15.93
CA ALA A 273 -21.22 -8.43 -17.28
C ALA A 273 -22.42 -7.60 -17.81
N ASP A 274 -23.64 -8.07 -17.61
CA ASP A 274 -24.87 -7.42 -18.09
C ASP A 274 -25.40 -6.34 -17.14
N LYS A 275 -24.73 -6.11 -16.01
CA LYS A 275 -25.14 -5.16 -14.96
C LYS A 275 -26.57 -5.37 -14.42
N SER A 276 -27.12 -6.57 -14.57
CA SER A 276 -28.43 -6.95 -14.03
C SER A 276 -28.34 -7.20 -12.53
N LEU A 277 -29.08 -6.46 -11.72
CA LEU A 277 -29.08 -6.56 -10.25
C LEU A 277 -30.07 -7.63 -9.77
N LEU A 278 -29.73 -8.31 -8.68
CA LEU A 278 -30.63 -9.25 -8.02
C LEU A 278 -31.80 -8.57 -7.29
N TRP A 279 -31.61 -7.32 -6.87
CA TRP A 279 -32.56 -6.50 -6.12
C TRP A 279 -32.34 -5.00 -6.35
N ASP A 280 -33.28 -4.17 -5.88
CA ASP A 280 -33.16 -2.72 -5.92
C ASP A 280 -32.01 -2.22 -5.02
N PRO A 281 -31.15 -1.28 -5.46
CA PRO A 281 -30.04 -0.76 -4.65
C PRO A 281 -30.42 -0.16 -3.29
N GLU A 282 -31.67 0.29 -3.11
CA GLU A 282 -32.19 0.85 -1.85
C GLU A 282 -32.77 -0.24 -0.93
N THR A 283 -32.62 -1.52 -1.30
CA THR A 283 -33.05 -2.65 -0.46
C THR A 283 -32.37 -2.56 0.92
N PRO A 284 -33.11 -2.48 2.04
CA PRO A 284 -32.52 -2.39 3.37
C PRO A 284 -31.59 -3.55 3.68
N ALA A 285 -30.53 -3.28 4.45
CA ALA A 285 -29.51 -4.27 4.80
C ALA A 285 -30.07 -5.53 5.49
N THR A 286 -31.18 -5.43 6.21
CA THR A 286 -31.81 -6.57 6.89
C THR A 286 -33.12 -7.01 6.23
N ALA A 287 -33.36 -6.63 4.98
CA ALA A 287 -34.56 -7.02 4.25
C ALA A 287 -34.62 -8.55 4.04
N PRO A 288 -35.82 -9.17 4.03
CA PRO A 288 -35.97 -10.62 3.85
C PRO A 288 -35.23 -11.16 2.61
N ILE A 289 -35.36 -10.50 1.46
CA ILE A 289 -34.72 -10.92 0.21
C ILE A 289 -33.19 -11.03 0.33
N TYR A 290 -32.54 -10.09 1.03
CA TYR A 290 -31.09 -10.11 1.20
C TYR A 290 -30.67 -11.11 2.29
N ARG A 291 -31.46 -11.23 3.37
CA ARG A 291 -31.29 -12.27 4.38
C ARG A 291 -31.35 -13.67 3.78
N ASP A 292 -32.30 -13.92 2.88
CA ASP A 292 -32.48 -15.23 2.24
C ASP A 292 -31.32 -15.56 1.29
N PHE A 293 -30.78 -14.56 0.58
CA PHE A 293 -29.54 -14.68 -0.17
C PHE A 293 -28.35 -15.06 0.73
N LEU A 294 -28.13 -14.30 1.82
CA LEU A 294 -27.04 -14.55 2.76
C LEU A 294 -27.15 -15.94 3.43
N ALA A 295 -28.37 -16.38 3.74
CA ALA A 295 -28.63 -17.69 4.35
C ALA A 295 -28.23 -18.87 3.44
N GLN A 296 -28.24 -18.66 2.11
CA GLN A 296 -27.76 -19.66 1.13
C GLN A 296 -26.27 -19.48 0.83
N PHE A 297 -25.81 -18.24 0.66
CA PHE A 297 -24.43 -17.93 0.29
C PHE A 297 -23.41 -18.26 1.39
N LEU A 298 -23.65 -17.83 2.64
CA LEU A 298 -22.66 -17.91 3.71
C LEU A 298 -22.22 -19.35 4.05
N PRO A 299 -23.13 -20.35 4.12
CA PRO A 299 -22.73 -21.75 4.31
C PRO A 299 -21.92 -22.32 3.14
N GLU A 300 -22.29 -21.98 1.90
CA GLU A 300 -21.56 -22.42 0.71
C GLU A 300 -20.15 -21.83 0.66
N TRP A 301 -20.03 -20.55 1.01
CA TRP A 301 -18.74 -19.90 1.08
C TRP A 301 -17.88 -20.43 2.21
N GLN A 302 -18.44 -20.70 3.39
CA GLN A 302 -17.70 -21.36 4.47
C GLN A 302 -17.12 -22.70 4.01
N ARG A 303 -17.93 -23.51 3.31
CA ARG A 303 -17.48 -24.77 2.71
C ARG A 303 -16.36 -24.53 1.70
N PHE A 304 -16.55 -23.61 0.76
CA PHE A 304 -15.51 -23.25 -0.22
C PHE A 304 -14.20 -22.85 0.47
N LEU A 305 -14.24 -21.99 1.48
CA LEU A 305 -13.06 -21.55 2.22
C LEU A 305 -12.38 -22.71 2.97
N ARG A 306 -13.14 -23.66 3.50
CA ARG A 306 -12.55 -24.86 4.14
C ARG A 306 -11.88 -25.77 3.10
N ASP A 307 -12.56 -26.01 1.99
CA ASP A 307 -12.06 -26.88 0.91
C ASP A 307 -10.77 -26.31 0.28
N GLU A 308 -10.67 -24.98 0.17
CA GLU A 308 -9.50 -24.27 -0.37
C GLU A 308 -8.43 -23.94 0.69
N GLY A 309 -8.66 -24.30 1.97
CA GLY A 309 -7.73 -24.04 3.08
C GLY A 309 -7.55 -22.56 3.42
N LEU A 310 -8.60 -21.75 3.28
CA LEU A 310 -8.60 -20.29 3.39
C LEU A 310 -9.26 -19.73 4.64
N LEU A 311 -9.94 -20.54 5.45
CA LEU A 311 -10.75 -20.05 6.57
C LEU A 311 -9.95 -19.18 7.56
N GLU A 312 -8.75 -19.62 7.94
CA GLU A 312 -7.83 -18.88 8.83
C GLU A 312 -7.03 -17.78 8.13
N ARG A 313 -7.11 -17.72 6.79
CA ARG A 313 -6.39 -16.77 5.93
C ARG A 313 -7.36 -15.81 5.25
N SER A 314 -8.52 -15.59 5.87
CA SER A 314 -9.59 -14.75 5.35
C SER A 314 -9.91 -13.64 6.33
N LEU A 315 -9.99 -12.42 5.81
CA LEU A 315 -10.41 -11.22 6.51
C LEU A 315 -11.74 -10.77 5.94
N PHE A 316 -12.73 -10.53 6.79
CA PHE A 316 -14.09 -10.21 6.37
C PHE A 316 -14.48 -8.85 6.89
N HIS A 317 -15.20 -8.09 6.07
CA HIS A 317 -15.69 -6.77 6.43
C HIS A 317 -17.21 -6.71 6.47
N LEU A 318 -17.77 -5.95 7.40
CA LEU A 318 -19.19 -5.70 7.47
C LEU A 318 -19.57 -4.49 6.59
N SER A 319 -19.06 -3.31 6.93
CA SER A 319 -19.34 -2.02 6.29
C SER A 319 -18.23 -1.02 6.61
N ASP A 320 -17.79 -0.31 5.58
CA ASP A 320 -16.68 0.64 5.65
C ASP A 320 -17.09 1.98 6.29
N GLU A 321 -16.25 2.51 7.18
CA GLU A 321 -16.35 3.82 7.85
C GLU A 321 -17.71 4.16 8.49
N PRO A 322 -18.30 3.28 9.32
CA PRO A 322 -19.49 3.64 10.08
C PRO A 322 -19.14 4.68 11.17
N HIS A 323 -20.04 5.63 11.38
CA HIS A 323 -19.85 6.74 12.33
C HIS A 323 -21.17 7.26 12.92
N GLY A 324 -21.13 7.66 14.18
CA GLY A 324 -22.27 8.21 14.90
C GLY A 324 -23.30 7.17 15.34
N VAL A 325 -24.19 7.62 16.24
CA VAL A 325 -25.16 6.78 16.94
C VAL A 325 -26.16 6.12 15.99
N GLU A 326 -26.57 6.79 14.91
CA GLU A 326 -27.51 6.23 13.93
C GLU A 326 -26.88 5.04 13.20
N GLN A 327 -25.65 5.18 12.73
CA GLN A 327 -24.96 4.11 12.00
C GLN A 327 -24.52 2.97 12.93
N LEU A 328 -24.26 3.26 14.22
CA LEU A 328 -24.06 2.22 15.22
C LEU A 328 -25.28 1.29 15.31
N ALA A 329 -26.50 1.84 15.26
CA ALA A 329 -27.71 1.02 15.32
C ALA A 329 -27.87 0.11 14.09
N SER A 330 -27.69 0.65 12.87
CA SER A 330 -27.79 -0.14 11.64
C SER A 330 -26.64 -1.14 11.50
N TYR A 331 -25.41 -0.76 11.83
CA TYR A 331 -24.26 -1.66 11.89
C TYR A 331 -24.49 -2.81 12.89
N THR A 332 -25.05 -2.51 14.08
CA THR A 332 -25.42 -3.53 15.07
C THR A 332 -26.46 -4.51 14.52
N ALA A 333 -27.49 -4.01 13.82
CA ALA A 333 -28.50 -4.86 13.21
C ALA A 333 -27.91 -5.79 12.13
N ALA A 334 -27.05 -5.26 11.25
CA ALA A 334 -26.34 -6.03 10.24
C ALA A 334 -25.40 -7.07 10.87
N ARG A 335 -24.67 -6.70 11.93
CA ARG A 335 -23.79 -7.62 12.67
C ARG A 335 -24.58 -8.74 13.34
N ASN A 336 -25.74 -8.44 13.92
CA ASN A 336 -26.60 -9.44 14.55
C ASN A 336 -27.17 -10.42 13.52
N LEU A 337 -27.57 -9.94 12.34
CA LEU A 337 -27.95 -10.81 11.23
C LEU A 337 -26.79 -11.74 10.83
N LEU A 338 -25.58 -11.20 10.69
CA LEU A 338 -24.40 -12.00 10.34
C LEU A 338 -24.07 -13.04 11.42
N ARG A 339 -24.19 -12.70 12.71
CA ARG A 339 -23.99 -13.65 13.82
C ARG A 339 -24.99 -14.81 13.79
N GLN A 340 -26.22 -14.57 13.35
CA GLN A 340 -27.22 -15.62 13.19
C GLN A 340 -26.90 -16.56 12.03
N LEU A 341 -26.41 -16.03 10.91
CA LEU A 341 -26.20 -16.80 9.67
C LEU A 341 -24.79 -17.39 9.54
N ALA A 342 -23.78 -16.71 10.09
CA ALA A 342 -22.37 -17.07 10.03
C ALA A 342 -21.65 -16.77 11.36
N PRO A 343 -21.99 -17.47 12.46
CA PRO A 343 -21.35 -17.28 13.77
C PRO A 343 -19.83 -17.57 13.77
N TRP A 344 -19.33 -18.23 12.74
CA TRP A 344 -17.92 -18.51 12.52
C TRP A 344 -17.14 -17.29 11.99
N MET A 345 -17.82 -16.26 11.49
CA MET A 345 -17.19 -15.13 10.80
C MET A 345 -16.83 -14.01 11.77
N ARG A 346 -15.54 -13.67 11.80
CA ARG A 346 -15.01 -12.50 12.49
C ARG A 346 -14.93 -11.33 11.52
N VAL A 347 -15.35 -10.15 11.93
CA VAL A 347 -15.36 -8.95 11.10
C VAL A 347 -14.37 -7.90 11.60
N MET A 348 -13.81 -7.19 10.64
CA MET A 348 -12.96 -6.03 10.81
C MET A 348 -13.45 -4.95 9.85
N ASP A 349 -13.27 -3.68 10.17
CA ASP A 349 -13.69 -2.57 9.29
C ASP A 349 -12.87 -1.32 9.60
N ALA A 350 -12.70 -0.43 8.61
CA ALA A 350 -12.26 0.95 8.84
C ALA A 350 -13.28 1.63 9.76
N LEU A 351 -12.90 1.85 11.02
CA LEU A 351 -13.83 2.18 12.10
C LEU A 351 -13.08 2.94 13.19
N SER A 352 -13.40 4.23 13.33
CA SER A 352 -12.61 5.19 14.11
C SER A 352 -13.29 5.67 15.39
N GLU A 353 -14.51 5.22 15.68
CA GLU A 353 -15.24 5.52 16.92
C GLU A 353 -15.20 4.33 17.88
N VAL A 354 -14.59 4.50 19.06
CA VAL A 354 -14.37 3.44 20.05
C VAL A 354 -15.67 2.81 20.60
N ASP A 355 -16.79 3.52 20.49
CA ASP A 355 -18.12 3.05 20.92
C ASP A 355 -18.55 1.77 20.21
N PHE A 356 -18.19 1.58 18.95
CA PHE A 356 -18.49 0.34 18.23
C PHE A 356 -17.70 -0.86 18.77
N ALA A 357 -16.43 -0.66 19.14
CA ALA A 357 -15.63 -1.69 19.80
C ALA A 357 -16.18 -1.99 21.20
N SER A 358 -16.55 -0.95 21.95
CA SER A 358 -17.15 -1.05 23.29
C SER A 358 -18.50 -1.78 23.28
N ALA A 359 -19.31 -1.57 22.24
CA ALA A 359 -20.55 -2.31 22.02
C ALA A 359 -20.33 -3.78 21.58
N GLY A 360 -19.09 -4.17 21.30
CA GLY A 360 -18.72 -5.52 20.88
C GLY A 360 -19.29 -5.89 19.51
N VAL A 361 -19.49 -4.93 18.61
CA VAL A 361 -20.05 -5.19 17.26
C VAL A 361 -18.98 -5.47 16.21
N THR A 362 -17.71 -5.17 16.48
CA THR A 362 -16.55 -5.51 15.63
C THR A 362 -15.57 -6.40 16.39
N ASP A 363 -14.84 -7.29 15.70
CA ASP A 363 -13.81 -8.15 16.31
C ASP A 363 -12.39 -7.56 16.20
N MET A 364 -12.16 -6.72 15.19
CA MET A 364 -10.89 -6.06 14.93
C MET A 364 -11.15 -4.69 14.27
N PRO A 365 -11.36 -3.62 15.05
CA PRO A 365 -11.46 -2.28 14.49
C PRO A 365 -10.16 -1.88 13.79
N ILE A 366 -10.30 -1.11 12.71
CA ILE A 366 -9.19 -0.50 11.97
C ILE A 366 -9.36 1.02 12.09
N PRO A 367 -9.01 1.62 13.24
CA PRO A 367 -9.13 3.07 13.42
C PRO A 367 -8.11 3.85 12.61
N VAL A 368 -8.52 5.06 12.24
CA VAL A 368 -7.61 6.04 11.66
C VAL A 368 -6.58 6.44 12.70
N LEU A 369 -5.35 6.78 12.30
CA LEU A 369 -4.23 6.95 13.22
C LEU A 369 -4.50 7.90 14.41
N SER A 370 -5.28 8.98 14.21
CA SER A 370 -5.63 9.92 15.27
C SER A 370 -6.54 9.33 16.34
N SER A 371 -7.27 8.26 16.02
CA SER A 371 -8.18 7.58 16.96
C SER A 371 -7.51 6.37 17.64
N VAL A 372 -6.39 5.84 17.12
CA VAL A 372 -5.71 4.67 17.70
C VAL A 372 -5.44 4.79 19.21
N PRO A 373 -5.01 5.94 19.77
CA PRO A 373 -4.80 6.08 21.22
C PRO A 373 -6.01 5.70 22.07
N GLU A 374 -7.24 5.97 21.61
CA GLU A 374 -8.47 5.61 22.32
C GLU A 374 -8.68 4.10 22.38
N PHE A 375 -8.36 3.38 21.30
CA PHE A 375 -8.46 1.92 21.24
C PHE A 375 -7.40 1.24 22.11
N ILE A 376 -6.19 1.80 22.15
CA ILE A 376 -5.12 1.35 23.07
C ILE A 376 -5.57 1.54 24.51
N ALA A 377 -6.07 2.73 24.87
CA ALA A 377 -6.55 3.03 26.22
C ALA A 377 -7.72 2.14 26.64
N GLY A 378 -8.61 1.80 25.72
CA GLY A 378 -9.72 0.85 25.92
C GLY A 378 -9.29 -0.62 25.97
N GLY A 379 -8.03 -0.95 25.67
CA GLY A 379 -7.54 -2.33 25.63
C GLY A 379 -8.07 -3.15 24.46
N PHE A 380 -8.54 -2.50 23.40
CA PHE A 380 -9.08 -3.18 22.21
C PHE A 380 -7.94 -3.61 21.26
N PRO A 381 -8.01 -4.81 20.67
CA PRO A 381 -7.15 -5.15 19.55
C PRO A 381 -7.46 -4.22 18.37
N HIS A 382 -6.45 -3.82 17.61
CA HIS A 382 -6.65 -2.89 16.51
C HIS A 382 -5.67 -3.18 15.37
N TRP A 383 -6.11 -2.84 14.16
CA TRP A 383 -5.22 -2.45 13.07
C TRP A 383 -5.10 -0.93 13.05
N ALA A 384 -4.38 -0.37 12.08
CA ALA A 384 -4.31 1.07 11.90
C ALA A 384 -4.40 1.42 10.41
N TYR A 385 -5.00 2.57 10.10
CA TYR A 385 -4.95 3.13 8.75
C TYR A 385 -4.74 4.63 8.76
N PHE A 386 -4.25 5.14 7.64
CA PHE A 386 -4.39 6.54 7.25
C PHE A 386 -4.95 6.59 5.83
N CYS A 387 -5.51 7.74 5.46
CA CYS A 387 -6.01 8.05 4.12
C CYS A 387 -5.72 9.52 3.83
N CYS A 388 -6.68 10.25 3.24
CA CYS A 388 -6.63 11.71 3.19
C CYS A 388 -6.59 12.38 4.58
N GLN A 389 -6.83 11.63 5.66
CA GLN A 389 -6.68 12.04 7.06
C GLN A 389 -6.05 10.91 7.91
N PRO A 390 -5.53 11.22 9.12
CA PRO A 390 -5.20 12.57 9.58
C PRO A 390 -4.04 13.20 8.79
N ARG A 391 -4.01 14.52 8.75
CA ARG A 391 -2.93 15.34 8.14
C ARG A 391 -2.05 16.01 9.20
N GLY A 392 -1.11 16.84 8.77
CA GLY A 392 -0.22 17.55 9.69
C GLY A 392 0.85 16.66 10.29
N ARG A 393 0.94 16.65 11.62
CA ARG A 393 2.01 15.94 12.34
C ARG A 393 1.89 14.42 12.26
N TYR A 394 0.72 13.91 11.87
CA TYR A 394 0.49 12.49 11.75
C TYR A 394 1.26 11.85 10.60
N LEU A 395 1.68 10.60 10.79
CA LEU A 395 2.17 9.72 9.73
C LEU A 395 1.16 9.66 8.57
N ASN A 396 1.65 9.83 7.34
CA ASN A 396 0.88 9.67 6.11
C ASN A 396 1.84 9.39 4.93
N ARG A 397 1.36 9.31 3.69
CA ARG A 397 2.16 9.14 2.46
C ARG A 397 1.71 10.04 1.30
N LEU A 398 1.34 11.28 1.60
CA LEU A 398 0.92 12.27 0.60
C LEU A 398 2.12 12.75 -0.23
N PHE A 399 1.86 13.46 -1.34
CA PHE A 399 2.92 13.99 -2.22
C PHE A 399 3.91 14.92 -1.52
N ASP A 400 3.44 15.70 -0.54
CA ASP A 400 4.25 16.61 0.27
C ASP A 400 4.63 16.03 1.63
N THR A 401 4.38 14.73 1.87
CA THR A 401 4.89 14.06 3.08
C THR A 401 6.38 13.75 2.91
N PRO A 402 7.24 14.16 3.87
CA PRO A 402 8.64 13.80 3.87
C PRO A 402 8.85 12.28 3.75
N LEU A 403 9.74 11.84 2.86
CA LEU A 403 10.01 10.40 2.70
C LEU A 403 10.55 9.77 3.99
N SER A 404 11.36 10.49 4.77
CA SER A 404 11.80 10.04 6.10
C SER A 404 10.64 9.73 7.06
N LYS A 405 9.54 10.49 6.97
CA LYS A 405 8.33 10.26 7.75
C LYS A 405 7.59 9.01 7.27
N ILE A 406 7.48 8.80 5.96
CA ILE A 406 6.92 7.55 5.39
C ILE A 406 7.73 6.35 5.86
N ARG A 407 9.07 6.46 5.90
CA ARG A 407 9.97 5.38 6.32
C ARG A 407 9.76 4.95 7.78
N LEU A 408 9.20 5.80 8.62
CA LEU A 408 8.87 5.46 10.01
C LEU A 408 7.58 4.62 10.16
N SER A 409 6.85 4.34 9.08
CA SER A 409 5.58 3.59 9.15
C SER A 409 5.72 2.26 9.89
N GLY A 410 6.65 1.40 9.47
CA GLY A 410 6.89 0.11 10.12
C GLY A 410 7.32 0.23 11.59
N TRP A 411 8.11 1.24 11.95
CA TRP A 411 8.54 1.48 13.33
C TRP A 411 7.37 1.87 14.24
N LEU A 412 6.54 2.82 13.78
CA LEU A 412 5.37 3.29 14.52
C LEU A 412 4.34 2.19 14.67
N LEU A 413 4.05 1.44 13.61
CA LEU A 413 3.12 0.30 13.63
C LEU A 413 3.61 -0.81 14.56
N TYR A 414 4.92 -1.06 14.63
CA TYR A 414 5.53 -2.02 15.56
C TYR A 414 5.36 -1.56 17.02
N ARG A 415 5.76 -0.31 17.30
CA ARG A 415 5.80 0.28 18.64
C ARG A 415 4.42 0.40 19.29
N THR A 416 3.44 0.88 18.52
CA THR A 416 2.04 1.07 18.98
C THR A 416 1.28 -0.26 19.11
N GLY A 417 1.82 -1.31 18.50
CA GLY A 417 1.31 -2.66 18.65
C GLY A 417 0.13 -3.02 17.76
N ALA A 418 -0.08 -2.27 16.68
CA ALA A 418 -1.04 -2.59 15.64
C ALA A 418 -0.84 -4.02 15.11
N ARG A 419 -1.95 -4.72 14.85
CA ARG A 419 -1.94 -6.11 14.32
C ARG A 419 -1.97 -6.17 12.79
N GLY A 420 -2.15 -5.02 12.15
CA GLY A 420 -2.04 -4.87 10.71
C GLY A 420 -2.21 -3.41 10.29
N PHE A 421 -2.01 -3.18 9.00
CA PHE A 421 -2.13 -1.89 8.35
C PHE A 421 -3.01 -1.98 7.11
N LEU A 422 -3.87 -0.98 6.94
CA LEU A 422 -4.72 -0.81 5.77
C LEU A 422 -4.46 0.53 5.10
N HIS A 423 -4.51 0.55 3.77
CA HIS A 423 -4.76 1.76 3.01
C HIS A 423 -5.75 1.49 1.88
N TRP A 424 -6.69 2.41 1.67
CA TRP A 424 -7.78 2.24 0.71
C TRP A 424 -7.36 2.32 -0.77
N GLY A 425 -6.08 2.53 -1.10
CA GLY A 425 -5.66 3.03 -2.41
C GLY A 425 -4.26 2.61 -2.83
N ALA A 426 -4.13 1.45 -3.49
CA ALA A 426 -2.92 1.11 -4.24
C ALA A 426 -2.92 1.79 -5.62
N ASN A 427 -4.04 1.68 -6.33
CA ASN A 427 -4.23 2.10 -7.72
C ASN A 427 -5.64 2.65 -7.99
N TYR A 428 -6.21 3.47 -7.09
CA TYR A 428 -7.49 4.12 -7.34
C TYR A 428 -7.30 5.23 -8.39
N TRP A 429 -7.67 4.96 -9.65
CA TRP A 429 -7.48 5.88 -10.79
C TRP A 429 -8.79 6.45 -11.33
N TYR A 430 -9.77 6.64 -10.47
CA TYR A 430 -11.03 7.26 -10.84
C TYR A 430 -11.12 8.67 -10.26
N LYS A 431 -12.00 9.46 -10.85
CA LYS A 431 -12.54 10.65 -10.20
C LYS A 431 -13.50 10.22 -9.10
N ARG A 432 -13.37 10.84 -7.93
CA ARG A 432 -14.12 10.50 -6.71
C ARG A 432 -15.60 10.27 -7.00
N GLN A 433 -16.14 9.17 -6.47
CA GLN A 433 -17.53 8.72 -6.60
C GLN A 433 -18.02 8.40 -8.03
N THR A 434 -17.12 8.25 -9.00
CA THR A 434 -17.50 7.93 -10.39
C THR A 434 -16.65 6.79 -10.96
N THR A 435 -16.99 6.34 -12.18
CA THR A 435 -16.16 5.43 -12.98
C THR A 435 -15.41 6.17 -14.10
N GLU A 436 -15.32 7.50 -14.03
CA GLU A 436 -14.52 8.31 -14.95
C GLU A 436 -13.05 8.18 -14.56
N LEU A 437 -12.22 7.62 -15.45
CA LEU A 437 -10.79 7.52 -15.21
C LEU A 437 -10.16 8.91 -15.16
N ILE A 438 -9.23 9.10 -14.22
CA ILE A 438 -8.27 10.20 -14.28
C ILE A 438 -7.02 9.75 -15.04
N ASP A 439 -6.18 10.70 -15.44
CA ASP A 439 -4.80 10.41 -15.81
C ASP A 439 -3.92 10.47 -14.54
N PRO A 440 -3.41 9.35 -14.01
CA PRO A 440 -2.59 9.34 -12.79
C PRO A 440 -1.30 10.16 -12.91
N PHE A 441 -0.82 10.44 -14.12
CA PHE A 441 0.36 11.28 -14.36
C PHE A 441 0.05 12.78 -14.31
N ALA A 442 -1.22 13.17 -14.29
CA ALA A 442 -1.67 14.56 -14.29
C ALA A 442 -2.59 14.92 -13.11
N VAL A 443 -3.27 13.94 -12.53
CA VAL A 443 -4.25 14.12 -11.44
C VAL A 443 -3.95 13.11 -10.33
N ALA A 444 -3.76 13.58 -9.11
CA ALA A 444 -3.40 12.72 -7.97
C ALA A 444 -4.28 12.93 -6.72
N ASP A 445 -5.34 13.72 -6.85
CA ASP A 445 -6.34 14.01 -5.81
C ASP A 445 -7.74 13.47 -6.17
N ALA A 446 -7.85 12.72 -7.29
CA ALA A 446 -9.12 12.24 -7.85
C ALA A 446 -10.15 13.37 -8.11
N HIS A 447 -9.69 14.59 -8.41
CA HIS A 447 -10.52 15.80 -8.53
C HIS A 447 -11.36 16.11 -7.27
N ALA A 448 -10.85 15.76 -6.09
CA ALA A 448 -11.54 15.93 -4.83
C ALA A 448 -10.79 16.84 -3.83
N TRP A 449 -9.74 17.54 -4.25
CA TRP A 449 -9.09 18.56 -3.42
C TRP A 449 -10.09 19.66 -3.00
N PRO A 450 -10.05 20.16 -1.75
CA PRO A 450 -9.09 19.84 -0.68
C PRO A 450 -9.47 18.62 0.18
N ASN A 451 -10.63 17.98 -0.06
CA ASN A 451 -11.11 16.87 0.77
C ASN A 451 -10.17 15.66 0.68
N TRP A 452 -9.78 15.28 -0.54
CA TRP A 452 -8.71 14.30 -0.76
C TRP A 452 -7.42 15.02 -1.13
N ALA A 453 -6.33 14.54 -0.54
CA ALA A 453 -5.02 15.12 -0.71
C ALA A 453 -4.32 14.52 -1.95
N TYR A 454 -3.43 15.29 -2.57
CA TYR A 454 -2.55 14.79 -3.62
C TYR A 454 -1.70 13.62 -3.08
N GLY A 455 -1.78 12.48 -3.76
CA GLY A 455 -1.04 11.26 -3.43
C GLY A 455 -1.78 10.28 -2.53
N ASP A 456 -2.97 10.61 -2.02
CA ASP A 456 -3.79 9.68 -1.23
C ASP A 456 -4.30 8.47 -2.07
N PRO A 457 -4.95 8.65 -3.24
CA PRO A 457 -5.68 7.56 -3.89
C PRO A 457 -4.82 6.43 -4.45
N PHE A 458 -3.54 6.70 -4.76
CA PHE A 458 -2.66 5.69 -5.34
C PHE A 458 -1.18 5.90 -5.04
N VAL A 459 -0.45 4.79 -5.10
CA VAL A 459 1.02 4.68 -5.07
C VAL A 459 1.57 3.93 -6.27
N LEU A 460 0.69 3.28 -7.04
CA LEU A 460 1.00 2.59 -8.28
C LEU A 460 0.45 3.39 -9.45
N TYR A 461 1.32 3.59 -10.44
CA TYR A 461 0.99 4.21 -11.72
C TYR A 461 0.83 3.12 -12.79
N PRO A 462 0.01 3.37 -13.83
CA PRO A 462 -0.08 2.44 -14.95
C PRO A 462 1.15 2.51 -15.85
N GLY A 463 1.79 1.36 -16.10
CA GLY A 463 2.87 1.20 -17.08
C GLY A 463 2.44 0.39 -18.30
N ALA A 464 3.30 0.25 -19.31
CA ALA A 464 2.96 -0.48 -20.54
C ALA A 464 2.60 -1.96 -20.29
N ASP A 465 3.41 -2.66 -19.48
CA ASP A 465 3.29 -4.11 -19.23
C ASP A 465 3.00 -4.46 -17.76
N GLY A 466 2.60 -3.49 -16.93
CA GLY A 466 2.40 -3.69 -15.50
C GLY A 466 2.51 -2.40 -14.69
N PRO A 467 2.60 -2.50 -13.35
CA PRO A 467 2.71 -1.33 -12.48
C PRO A 467 4.03 -0.59 -12.68
N LEU A 468 3.97 0.74 -12.59
CA LEU A 468 5.11 1.57 -12.25
C LEU A 468 5.03 1.93 -10.76
N ASP A 469 6.15 1.76 -10.07
CA ASP A 469 6.28 2.08 -8.65
C ASP A 469 6.30 3.60 -8.44
N SER A 470 5.98 4.06 -7.24
CA SER A 470 6.34 5.41 -6.78
C SER A 470 7.46 5.34 -5.76
N ILE A 471 8.19 6.44 -5.57
CA ILE A 471 9.19 6.51 -4.50
C ILE A 471 8.55 6.31 -3.12
N ARG A 472 7.31 6.80 -2.92
CA ARG A 472 6.55 6.57 -1.69
C ARG A 472 6.26 5.09 -1.45
N TRP A 473 6.01 4.33 -2.52
CA TRP A 473 5.78 2.89 -2.45
C TRP A 473 7.05 2.12 -2.04
N GLU A 474 8.18 2.46 -2.66
CA GLU A 474 9.48 1.87 -2.32
C GLU A 474 9.85 2.16 -0.86
N VAL A 475 9.70 3.41 -0.41
CA VAL A 475 10.00 3.85 0.97
C VAL A 475 9.09 3.20 2.00
N PHE A 476 7.79 3.07 1.71
CA PHE A 476 6.85 2.39 2.60
C PHE A 476 7.20 0.90 2.75
N ALA A 477 7.48 0.22 1.63
CA ALA A 477 7.87 -1.18 1.64
C ALA A 477 9.21 -1.42 2.36
N GLU A 478 10.15 -0.50 2.19
CA GLU A 478 11.37 -0.41 2.96
C GLU A 478 11.08 -0.30 4.47
N SER A 479 10.09 0.47 4.91
CA SER A 479 9.68 0.52 6.33
C SER A 479 9.15 -0.82 6.86
N LEU A 480 8.53 -1.64 6.01
CA LEU A 480 8.06 -2.96 6.43
C LEU A 480 9.20 -3.96 6.62
N GLN A 481 10.33 -3.76 5.95
CA GLN A 481 11.54 -4.53 6.25
C GLN A 481 12.11 -4.13 7.62
N ASP A 482 11.93 -2.87 8.03
CA ASP A 482 12.35 -2.39 9.34
C ASP A 482 11.53 -3.04 10.45
N TYR A 483 10.23 -3.23 10.21
CA TYR A 483 9.38 -4.02 11.11
C TYR A 483 9.94 -5.44 11.27
N ALA A 484 10.33 -6.11 10.18
CA ALA A 484 10.96 -7.44 10.24
C ALA A 484 12.31 -7.41 10.97
N LEU A 485 13.11 -6.36 10.79
CA LEU A 485 14.38 -6.17 11.52
C LEU A 485 14.15 -6.05 13.03
N LEU A 486 13.15 -5.27 13.46
CA LEU A 486 12.77 -5.16 14.87
C LEU A 486 12.34 -6.51 15.46
N GLN A 487 11.56 -7.29 14.70
CA GLN A 487 11.17 -8.66 15.09
C GLN A 487 12.35 -9.62 15.17
N MET A 488 13.27 -9.52 14.23
CA MET A 488 14.47 -10.36 14.16
C MET A 488 15.45 -10.07 15.30
N ALA A 489 15.58 -8.80 15.69
CA ALA A 489 16.42 -8.36 16.80
C ALA A 489 15.75 -8.48 18.18
N ASP A 490 14.56 -9.09 18.25
CA ASP A 490 13.74 -9.25 19.46
C ASP A 490 13.58 -7.96 20.28
N VAL A 491 13.41 -6.82 19.60
CA VAL A 491 13.26 -5.52 20.26
C VAL A 491 11.87 -5.43 20.87
N GLY A 492 11.76 -5.49 22.19
CA GLY A 492 10.48 -5.31 22.89
C GLY A 492 9.81 -3.96 22.56
N ARG A 493 8.47 -3.92 22.57
CA ARG A 493 7.72 -2.66 22.28
C ARG A 493 8.00 -1.54 23.29
N ASP A 494 8.38 -1.90 24.51
CA ASP A 494 8.77 -0.96 25.57
C ASP A 494 10.29 -0.76 25.67
N ASP A 495 11.06 -1.24 24.68
CA ASP A 495 12.51 -1.03 24.63
C ASP A 495 12.83 0.48 24.58
N PRO A 496 13.81 0.97 25.37
CA PRO A 496 14.20 2.38 25.38
C PRO A 496 14.54 2.95 23.99
N LEU A 497 14.99 2.11 23.06
CA LEU A 497 15.22 2.49 21.66
C LEU A 497 13.98 3.07 21.00
N LEU A 498 12.79 2.54 21.34
CA LEU A 498 11.52 2.94 20.74
C LEU A 498 10.77 3.98 21.59
N ALA A 499 11.30 4.40 22.73
CA ALA A 499 10.68 5.39 23.59
C ALA A 499 10.37 6.74 22.91
N PRO A 500 11.22 7.25 21.97
CA PRO A 500 10.91 8.47 21.22
C PRO A 500 9.71 8.35 20.27
N LEU A 501 9.27 7.13 19.94
CA LEU A 501 8.10 6.87 19.11
C LEU A 501 6.87 6.81 20.02
N VAL A 502 6.30 7.97 20.37
CA VAL A 502 5.22 8.07 21.34
C VAL A 502 3.91 7.60 20.74
N ASP A 503 3.52 8.18 19.60
CA ASP A 503 2.34 7.80 18.83
C ASP A 503 2.53 8.15 17.34
N TYR A 504 1.45 8.11 16.56
CA TYR A 504 1.51 8.39 15.13
C TYR A 504 1.65 9.87 14.76
N ALA A 505 1.64 10.79 15.73
CA ALA A 505 1.85 12.23 15.55
C ALA A 505 3.11 12.73 16.27
N ASP A 506 3.57 12.09 17.35
CA ASP A 506 4.75 12.48 18.13
C ASP A 506 5.85 11.41 18.05
N PHE A 507 6.90 11.76 17.31
CA PHE A 507 8.05 10.91 16.96
C PHE A 507 9.19 11.76 16.37
N PRO A 508 10.43 11.25 16.24
CA PRO A 508 11.54 12.04 15.69
C PRO A 508 11.36 12.36 14.20
N ARG A 509 11.58 13.63 13.82
CA ARG A 509 11.52 14.10 12.42
C ARG A 509 12.88 14.07 11.72
N ASP A 510 13.95 14.08 12.52
CA ASP A 510 15.32 14.06 12.02
C ASP A 510 15.64 12.68 11.43
N PRO A 511 15.98 12.58 10.13
CA PRO A 511 16.41 11.32 9.52
C PRO A 511 17.60 10.66 10.22
N ALA A 512 18.45 11.43 10.91
CA ALA A 512 19.57 10.90 11.68
C ALA A 512 19.11 9.94 12.78
N TRP A 513 17.96 10.21 13.43
CA TRP A 513 17.41 9.31 14.45
C TRP A 513 17.14 7.92 13.87
N LEU A 514 16.52 7.86 12.69
CA LEU A 514 16.21 6.59 12.04
C LEU A 514 17.49 5.83 11.67
N HIS A 515 18.49 6.54 11.14
CA HIS A 515 19.77 5.92 10.81
C HIS A 515 20.45 5.32 12.05
N ASP A 516 20.46 6.06 13.15
CA ASP A 516 21.02 5.62 14.44
C ASP A 516 20.24 4.46 15.04
N ALA A 517 18.91 4.50 14.98
CA ALA A 517 18.06 3.42 15.50
C ALA A 517 18.25 2.13 14.69
N ARG A 518 18.25 2.23 13.36
CA ARG A 518 18.53 1.09 12.46
C ARG A 518 19.89 0.47 12.73
N ARG A 519 20.93 1.29 12.90
CA ARG A 519 22.28 0.81 13.26
C ARG A 519 22.24 0.02 14.57
N GLN A 520 21.61 0.55 15.62
CA GLN A 520 21.50 -0.13 16.91
C GLN A 520 20.77 -1.47 16.81
N VAL A 521 19.67 -1.56 16.05
CA VAL A 521 18.95 -2.83 15.81
C VAL A 521 19.84 -3.84 15.12
N ARG A 522 20.52 -3.42 14.05
CA ARG A 522 21.44 -4.29 13.30
C ARG A 522 22.61 -4.76 14.16
N ASP A 523 23.19 -3.88 14.97
CA ASP A 523 24.30 -4.25 15.86
C ASP A 523 23.88 -5.32 16.89
N ARG A 524 22.61 -5.35 17.31
CA ARG A 524 22.07 -6.46 18.14
C ARG A 524 22.07 -7.77 17.35
N ILE A 525 21.55 -7.77 16.12
CA ILE A 525 21.51 -8.95 15.23
C ILE A 525 22.91 -9.52 14.96
N VAL A 526 23.88 -8.64 14.67
CA VAL A 526 25.25 -9.05 14.34
C VAL A 526 25.96 -9.64 15.57
N ARG A 527 25.74 -9.10 16.77
CA ARG A 527 26.31 -9.65 18.01
C ARG A 527 25.76 -11.05 18.29
N ASP A 528 24.45 -11.25 18.15
CA ASP A 528 23.81 -12.52 18.44
C ASP A 528 24.17 -13.61 17.41
N SER A 529 24.58 -13.22 16.20
CA SER A 529 25.06 -14.15 15.16
C SER A 529 26.53 -14.57 15.33
N ALA A 530 27.28 -13.88 16.21
CA ALA A 530 28.71 -14.13 16.47
C ALA A 530 28.96 -15.00 17.72
N VAL A 531 27.92 -15.27 18.50
CA VAL A 531 27.88 -16.18 19.66
C VAL A 531 27.28 -17.50 19.22
#